data_AF-A0A6N0ZAV5-F1
#
_entry.id   AF-A0A6N0ZAV5-F1
#
_cell.length_a   1.000
_cell.length_b   1.000
_cell.length_c   1.000
_cell.angle_alpha   90.00
_cell.angle_beta   90.00
_cell.angle_gamma   90.00
#
_symmetry.space_group_name_H-M   'P 1'
#
loop_
_entity.id
_entity.type
_entity.pdbx_description
1 polymer ?
#
loop_
_entity_poly.entity_id
_entity_poly.type
_entity_poly.pdbx_seq_one_letter_code
_entity_poly.pdbx_strand_id
1 'polypeptide(L)' 'MGEPEGSAEDLPRIAQPDQVWQHASVEFVAVVTLDGESSVEIGYRVAWDEEHTLGARLRNGRLLELDGSVLPP' A
#
# COMPACT_ATOMS: atom_id res chain seq x y z
N MET A 1 -3.38 -31.55 -3.16
CA MET A 1 -2.58 -30.69 -4.04
C MET A 1 -2.34 -29.43 -3.24
N GLY A 2 -1.12 -29.21 -2.76
CA GLY A 2 -0.73 -27.92 -2.19
C GLY A 2 -0.47 -26.95 -3.34
N GLU A 3 -0.99 -25.73 -3.23
CA GLU A 3 -0.72 -24.65 -4.17
C GLU A 3 0.80 -24.40 -4.22
N PRO A 4 1.37 -24.03 -5.37
CA PRO A 4 2.78 -23.64 -5.40
C PRO A 4 2.92 -22.35 -4.61
N GLU A 5 3.45 -22.46 -3.39
CA GLU A 5 3.94 -21.30 -2.65
C GLU A 5 4.93 -20.58 -3.57
N GLY A 6 4.61 -19.37 -3.98
CA GLY A 6 5.45 -18.56 -4.87
C GLY A 6 6.89 -18.60 -4.39
N SER A 7 7.80 -19.03 -5.25
CA SER A 7 9.21 -19.17 -4.93
C SER A 7 9.71 -17.84 -4.35
N ALA A 8 10.44 -17.87 -3.23
CA ALA A 8 11.03 -16.66 -2.63
C ALA A 8 11.99 -15.89 -3.59
N GLU A 9 12.24 -16.43 -4.79
CA GLU A 9 12.95 -15.80 -5.90
C GLU A 9 12.16 -14.67 -6.58
N ASP A 10 10.83 -14.61 -6.45
CA ASP A 10 9.99 -13.58 -7.08
C ASP A 10 9.81 -12.31 -6.22
N LEU A 11 10.28 -12.33 -4.97
CA LEU A 11 10.20 -11.17 -4.08
C LEU A 11 11.31 -10.15 -4.39
N PRO A 12 10.98 -8.85 -4.51
CA PRO A 12 11.99 -7.84 -4.76
C PRO A 12 12.97 -7.71 -3.60
N ARG A 13 14.27 -7.65 -3.93
CA ARG A 13 15.32 -7.40 -2.93
C ARG A 13 15.41 -5.91 -2.62
N ILE A 14 14.98 -5.53 -1.41
CA ILE A 14 15.06 -4.16 -0.90
C ILE A 14 16.15 -4.12 0.19
N ALA A 15 17.24 -3.43 -0.10
CA ALA A 15 18.37 -3.25 0.82
C ALA A 15 18.31 -1.91 1.59
N GLN A 16 17.61 -0.91 1.05
CA GLN A 16 17.42 0.41 1.67
C GLN A 16 15.96 0.86 1.59
N PRO A 17 15.44 1.63 2.55
CA PRO A 17 14.01 1.99 2.59
C PRO A 17 13.50 2.72 1.34
N ASP A 18 14.29 3.60 0.74
CA ASP A 18 13.93 4.35 -0.46
C ASP A 18 13.76 3.47 -1.71
N GLN A 19 14.35 2.28 -1.72
CA GLN A 19 14.20 1.32 -2.82
C GLN A 19 12.78 0.75 -2.90
N VAL A 20 11.96 0.89 -1.87
CA VAL A 20 10.57 0.41 -1.88
C VAL A 20 9.74 1.06 -3.00
N TRP A 21 10.05 2.32 -3.35
CA TRP A 21 9.24 3.11 -4.28
C TRP A 21 9.32 2.61 -5.73
N GLN A 22 10.38 1.91 -6.11
CA GLN A 22 10.46 1.31 -7.45
C GLN A 22 9.53 0.08 -7.61
N HIS A 23 9.01 -0.44 -6.49
CA HIS A 23 8.15 -1.61 -6.43
C HIS A 23 6.74 -1.28 -5.96
N ALA A 24 6.42 0.02 -5.84
CA ALA A 24 5.12 0.52 -5.42
C ALA A 24 4.57 1.51 -6.45
N SER A 25 3.31 1.36 -6.81
CA SER A 25 2.59 2.32 -7.68
C SER A 25 1.30 2.76 -7.02
N VAL A 26 0.96 4.03 -7.15
CA VAL A 26 -0.32 4.57 -6.67
C VAL A 26 -1.44 3.99 -7.52
N GLU A 27 -2.34 3.24 -6.89
CA GLU A 27 -3.57 2.71 -7.47
C GLU A 27 -4.68 3.76 -7.43
N PHE A 28 -4.84 4.41 -6.27
CA PHE A 28 -5.83 5.48 -6.09
C PHE A 28 -5.38 6.51 -5.07
N VAL A 29 -5.97 7.70 -5.18
CA VAL A 29 -5.93 8.75 -4.17
C VAL A 29 -7.35 9.20 -3.90
N ALA A 30 -7.77 9.15 -2.64
CA ALA A 30 -9.12 9.49 -2.23
C ALA A 30 -9.11 10.51 -1.09
N VAL A 31 -10.06 11.44 -1.10
CA VAL A 31 -10.37 12.26 0.09
C VAL A 31 -11.48 11.54 0.85
N VAL A 32 -11.17 11.13 2.07
CA VAL A 32 -12.09 10.40 2.96
C VAL A 32 -12.35 11.23 4.21
N THR A 33 -13.55 11.13 4.77
CA THR A 33 -13.88 11.76 6.06
C THR A 33 -13.78 10.71 7.16
N LEU A 34 -12.86 10.92 8.10
CA LEU A 34 -12.67 10.07 9.27
C LEU A 34 -12.83 10.93 10.53
N ASP A 35 -13.65 10.47 11.48
CA ASP A 35 -13.95 11.21 12.72
C ASP A 35 -14.43 12.66 12.49
N GLY A 36 -15.10 12.91 11.37
CA GLY A 36 -15.59 14.24 10.99
C GLY A 36 -14.53 15.17 10.38
N GLU A 37 -13.30 14.70 10.17
CA GLU A 37 -12.21 15.45 9.54
C GLU A 37 -11.82 14.85 8.19
N SER A 38 -11.45 15.71 7.24
CA SER A 38 -10.95 15.26 5.94
C SER A 38 -9.52 14.70 6.06
N SER A 39 -9.32 13.54 5.47
CA SER A 39 -8.03 12.87 5.32
C SER A 39 -7.83 12.48 3.85
N VAL A 40 -6.58 12.25 3.46
CA VAL A 40 -6.22 11.70 2.15
C VAL A 40 -5.79 10.26 2.36
N GLU A 41 -6.41 9.33 1.65
CA GLU A 41 -5.98 7.94 1.57
C GLU A 41 -5.30 7.69 0.23
N ILE A 42 -4.12 7.08 0.27
CA ILE A 42 -3.39 6.65 -0.92
C ILE A 42 -3.31 5.14 -0.89
N GLY A 43 -3.88 4.48 -1.90
CA GLY A 43 -3.74 3.05 -2.12
C GLY A 43 -2.54 2.77 -3.02
N TYR A 44 -1.66 1.85 -2.60
CA TYR A 44 -0.49 1.40 -3.35
C TYR A 44 -0.63 -0.06 -3.77
N ARG A 45 -0.41 -0.34 -5.06
CA ARG A 45 -0.03 -1.69 -5.51
C ARG A 45 1.44 -1.92 -5.26
N VAL A 46 1.80 -3.13 -4.83
CA VAL A 46 3.18 -3.52 -4.57
C VAL A 46 3.54 -4.84 -5.23
N ALA A 47 4.81 -5.01 -5.58
CA ALA A 47 5.27 -6.18 -6.34
C ALA A 47 5.26 -7.52 -5.56
N TRP A 48 5.06 -7.50 -4.24
CA TRP A 48 5.08 -8.70 -3.38
C TRP A 48 3.72 -9.12 -2.82
N ASP A 49 2.66 -8.37 -3.14
CA ASP A 49 1.29 -8.65 -2.71
C ASP A 49 0.35 -8.31 -3.86
N GLU A 50 0.06 -9.31 -4.68
CA GLU A 50 -0.82 -9.17 -5.85
C GLU A 50 -2.30 -9.07 -5.44
N GLU A 51 -2.66 -9.62 -4.29
CA GLU A 51 -4.05 -9.72 -3.82
C GLU A 51 -4.52 -8.39 -3.24
N HIS A 52 -3.69 -7.71 -2.46
CA HIS A 52 -4.10 -6.54 -1.69
C HIS A 52 -3.53 -5.22 -2.21
N THR A 53 -4.19 -4.13 -1.83
CA THR A 53 -3.70 -2.76 -2.03
C THR A 53 -3.32 -2.18 -0.68
N LEU A 54 -2.10 -1.68 -0.53
CA LEU A 54 -1.63 -1.11 0.73
C LEU A 54 -2.10 0.33 0.91
N GLY A 55 -2.79 0.61 2.01
CA GLY A 55 -3.27 1.95 2.33
C GLY A 55 -2.28 2.76 3.16
N ALA A 56 -2.14 4.04 2.84
CA ALA A 56 -1.51 5.03 3.70
C ALA A 56 -2.43 6.24 3.84
N ARG A 57 -2.78 6.60 5.07
CA ARG A 57 -3.65 7.73 5.36
C ARG A 57 -2.86 8.91 5.88
N LEU A 58 -3.14 10.07 5.31
CA LEU A 58 -2.53 11.35 5.68
C LEU A 58 -3.61 12.33 6.11
N ARG A 59 -3.30 13.13 7.13
CA ARG A 59 -4.13 14.23 7.58
C ARG A 59 -3.26 15.44 7.87
N ASN A 60 -3.64 16.60 7.33
CA ASN A 60 -2.89 17.85 7.47
C ASN A 60 -1.40 17.71 7.09
N GLY A 61 -1.12 16.95 6.03
CA GLY A 61 0.25 16.71 5.53
C GLY A 61 1.11 15.76 6.39
N ARG A 62 0.53 15.10 7.40
CA ARG A 62 1.22 14.13 8.25
C ARG A 62 0.65 12.74 8.03
N LEU A 63 1.51 11.73 7.99
CA LEU A 63 1.09 10.33 8.02
C LEU A 63 0.36 10.06 9.34
N LEU A 64 -0.88 9.57 9.24
CA LEU A 64 -1.70 9.15 10.37
C LEU A 64 -1.46 7.66 10.65
N GLU A 65 -1.62 6.82 9.64
CA GLU A 65 -1.46 5.37 9.74
C GLU A 65 -1.16 4.70 8.40
N LEU A 66 -0.77 3.42 8.48
CA LEU A 66 -0.71 2.49 7.35
C LEU A 66 -1.85 1.49 7.54
N ASP A 67 -2.86 1.56 6.69
CA ASP A 67 -4.16 0.89 6.85
C ASP A 67 -4.16 -0.60 6.50
N GLY A 68 -3.02 -1.16 6.09
CA GLY A 68 -2.95 -2.53 5.58
C GLY A 68 -3.69 -2.63 4.24
N SER A 69 -4.59 -3.59 4.09
CA SER A 69 -5.35 -3.81 2.84
C SER A 69 -6.57 -2.88 2.74
N VAL A 70 -6.62 -2.08 1.67
CA VAL A 70 -7.71 -1.14 1.37
C VAL A 70 -8.33 -1.42 0.00
N LEU A 71 -9.59 -1.00 -0.19
CA LEU A 71 -10.27 -1.07 -1.48
C LEU A 71 -10.42 0.34 -2.07
N PRO A 72 -10.37 0.49 -3.41
CA PRO A 72 -10.71 1.75 -4.05
C PRO A 72 -12.13 2.20 -3.66
N PRO A 73 -12.37 3.51 -3.44
CA PRO A 73 -13.67 4.05 -3.06
C PRO A 73 -14.72 4.01 -4.18
#